data_AF-A0A3S3T421-F1
#
_entry.id   AF-A0A3S3T421-F1
#
_cell.length_a   1.000
_cell.length_b   1.000
_cell.length_c   1.000
_cell.angle_alpha   90.00
_cell.angle_beta   90.00
_cell.angle_gamma   90.00
#
_symmetry.space_group_name_H-M   'P 1'
#
loop_
_entity.id
_entity.type
_entity.pdbx_description
1 polymer ?
#
loop_
_entity_poly.entity_id
_entity_poly.type
_entity_poly.pdbx_seq_one_letter_code
_entity_poly.pdbx_strand_id
1 'polypeptide(L)'
;MPTIRSPGTGITIYPIQSPALQAFDDQPERWIDVRWDIDERTKERFPARVSVTAINAPGSLADIAQVVAANDANIHTLSMVRTAPDFTEMLIDLEVWDLKHLNRLLSQLKDNSSVSDARRVNG
;
A
#
# COMPACT_ATOMS: atom_id res chain seq x y z
N MET A 1 -17.34 -3.91 -7.23
CA MET A 1 -17.20 -3.04 -6.05
C MET A 1 -17.45 -1.61 -6.53
N PRO A 2 -18.38 -0.84 -5.95
CA PRO A 2 -18.59 0.55 -6.37
C PRO A 2 -17.77 1.52 -5.50
N THR A 3 -17.37 2.67 -6.05
CA THR A 3 -16.58 3.70 -5.36
C THR A 3 -17.07 5.08 -5.80
N ILE A 4 -17.30 5.99 -4.86
CA ILE A 4 -17.76 7.36 -5.11
C ILE A 4 -16.58 8.32 -4.90
N ARG A 5 -16.35 9.27 -5.82
CA ARG A 5 -15.36 10.35 -5.68
C ARG A 5 -16.07 11.70 -5.51
N SER A 6 -15.70 12.43 -4.46
CA SER A 6 -15.93 13.88 -4.38
C SER A 6 -14.70 14.62 -4.93
N PRO A 7 -14.86 15.77 -5.61
CA PRO A 7 -13.74 16.52 -6.16
C PRO A 7 -12.99 17.22 -5.03
N GLY A 8 -11.68 16.99 -4.90
CA GLY A 8 -10.79 17.87 -4.13
C GLY A 8 -9.80 17.22 -3.16
N THR A 9 -10.04 15.99 -2.67
CA THR A 9 -9.14 15.40 -1.67
C THR A 9 -9.18 13.87 -1.72
N GLY A 10 -8.11 13.25 -2.23
CA GLY A 10 -7.80 11.82 -2.03
C GLY A 10 -8.75 10.79 -2.64
N ILE A 11 -8.20 9.64 -3.05
CA ILE A 11 -8.98 8.46 -3.42
C ILE A 11 -9.11 7.58 -2.18
N THR A 12 -10.34 7.40 -1.68
CA THR A 12 -10.64 6.49 -0.56
C THR A 12 -11.34 5.24 -1.10
N ILE A 13 -10.71 4.08 -0.91
CA ILE A 13 -11.25 2.78 -1.32
C ILE A 13 -12.03 2.19 -0.13
N TYR A 14 -13.29 1.82 -0.36
CA TYR A 14 -14.15 1.15 0.64
C TYR A 14 -14.34 -0.34 0.29
N PRO A 15 -14.46 -1.25 1.28
CA PRO A 15 -14.80 -2.66 1.05
C PRO A 15 -16.25 -2.85 0.54
N ILE A 16 -16.52 -3.96 -0.16
CA ILE A 16 -17.80 -4.27 -0.87
C ILE A 16 -19.06 -4.19 -0.01
N GLN A 17 -18.97 -4.28 1.31
CA GLN A 17 -20.13 -4.48 2.18
C GLN A 17 -20.33 -3.34 3.19
N SER A 18 -20.19 -2.09 2.74
CA SER A 18 -20.59 -0.95 3.57
C SER A 18 -22.05 -0.54 3.28
N PRO A 19 -22.92 -0.42 4.30
CA PRO A 19 -24.31 0.05 4.15
C PRO A 19 -24.43 1.52 3.69
N ALA A 20 -23.31 2.21 3.42
CA ALA A 20 -23.25 3.57 2.91
C ALA A 20 -23.74 3.75 1.46
N LEU A 21 -24.09 2.66 0.75
CA LEU A 21 -24.59 2.72 -0.63
C LEU A 21 -26.06 3.15 -0.76
N GLN A 22 -26.82 3.22 0.32
CA GLN A 22 -28.24 3.53 0.26
C GLN A 22 -28.55 5.05 0.14
N ALA A 23 -27.53 5.91 0.18
CA ALA A 23 -27.68 7.37 0.21
C ALA A 23 -27.45 8.07 -1.15
N PHE A 24 -27.22 7.34 -2.24
CA PHE A 24 -26.76 7.90 -3.52
C PHE A 24 -27.60 7.48 -4.74
N ASP A 25 -28.87 7.12 -4.54
CA ASP A 25 -29.78 6.59 -5.57
C ASP A 25 -30.23 7.63 -6.62
N ASP A 26 -30.01 8.93 -6.38
CA ASP A 26 -30.68 10.01 -7.14
C ASP A 26 -29.82 10.80 -8.15
N GLN A 27 -28.60 10.37 -8.51
CA GLN A 27 -27.74 11.14 -9.46
C GLN A 27 -27.02 10.25 -10.52
N PRO A 28 -27.70 9.89 -11.63
CA PRO A 28 -27.18 9.00 -12.67
C PRO A 28 -26.05 9.60 -13.56
N GLU A 29 -25.83 10.92 -13.55
CA GLU A 29 -24.81 11.57 -14.41
C GLU A 29 -23.36 11.41 -13.93
N ARG A 30 -23.13 10.81 -12.74
CA ARG A 30 -21.79 10.60 -12.17
C ARG A 30 -21.23 9.19 -12.35
N TRP A 31 -21.91 8.36 -13.13
CA TRP A 31 -21.50 6.98 -13.39
C TRP A 31 -20.37 6.96 -14.43
N ILE A 32 -19.14 7.17 -13.98
CA ILE A 32 -17.97 6.79 -14.78
C ILE A 32 -17.71 5.31 -14.49
N ASP A 33 -17.92 4.46 -15.49
CA ASP A 33 -17.61 3.04 -15.44
C ASP A 33 -16.08 2.86 -15.48
N VAL A 34 -15.42 3.06 -14.34
CA VAL A 34 -13.95 2.88 -14.16
C VAL A 34 -13.60 1.38 -14.10
N ARG A 35 -14.17 0.60 -15.01
CA ARG A 35 -13.84 -0.83 -15.21
C ARG A 35 -13.46 -1.15 -16.65
N TRP A 36 -13.55 -0.20 -17.57
CA TRP A 36 -13.42 -0.49 -19.01
C TRP A 36 -12.38 0.33 -19.78
N ASP A 37 -11.41 0.94 -19.09
CA ASP A 37 -10.22 1.47 -19.79
C ASP A 37 -8.92 1.11 -19.09
N ILE A 38 -8.86 -0.12 -18.57
CA ILE A 38 -7.55 -0.76 -18.36
C ILE A 38 -7.11 -1.18 -19.76
N ASP A 39 -6.59 -0.24 -20.53
CA ASP A 39 -5.81 -0.56 -21.72
C ASP A 39 -4.73 -1.55 -21.24
N GLU A 40 -4.73 -2.78 -21.75
CA GLU A 40 -3.74 -3.81 -21.40
C GLU A 40 -2.29 -3.35 -21.65
N ARG A 41 -2.14 -2.21 -22.34
CA ARG A 41 -0.88 -1.49 -22.56
C ARG A 41 -0.42 -0.64 -21.37
N THR A 42 -1.31 -0.25 -20.46
CA THR A 42 -0.97 0.59 -19.31
C THR A 42 -0.70 -0.29 -18.10
N LYS A 43 0.57 -0.63 -17.89
CA LYS A 43 1.03 -1.27 -16.65
C LYS A 43 0.87 -0.26 -15.51
N GLU A 44 -0.25 -0.28 -14.82
CA GLU A 44 -0.44 0.47 -13.57
C GLU A 44 0.04 -0.33 -12.36
N ARG A 45 0.58 0.39 -11.36
CA ARG A 45 0.95 -0.17 -10.07
C ARG A 45 -0.21 -0.01 -9.08
N PHE A 46 -0.39 -1.00 -8.21
CA PHE A 46 -1.41 -1.03 -7.18
C PHE A 46 -0.84 -0.58 -5.83
N PRO A 47 -1.57 0.26 -5.07
CA PRO A 47 -1.16 0.65 -3.74
C PRO A 47 -1.29 -0.51 -2.74
N ALA A 48 -0.31 -0.64 -1.85
CA ALA A 48 -0.28 -1.62 -0.77
C ALA A 48 0.38 -1.02 0.48
N ARG A 49 -0.21 -1.25 1.66
CA ARG A 49 0.37 -0.82 2.93
C ARG A 49 1.00 -2.00 3.67
N VAL A 50 2.21 -1.80 4.17
CA VAL A 50 2.95 -2.78 4.98
C VAL A 50 3.40 -2.14 6.30
N SER A 51 3.42 -2.95 7.36
CA SER A 51 4.10 -2.63 8.62
C SER A 51 5.41 -3.41 8.67
N VAL A 52 6.50 -2.71 8.94
CA VAL A 52 7.85 -3.28 9.05
C VAL A 52 8.41 -2.90 10.42
N THR A 53 8.77 -3.91 11.21
CA THR A 53 9.51 -3.75 12.46
C THR A 53 10.99 -4.03 12.18
N ALA A 54 11.86 -3.09 12.52
CA ALA A 54 13.28 -3.16 12.23
C ALA A 54 14.13 -2.77 13.45
N ILE A 55 15.40 -3.16 13.43
CA ILE A 55 16.39 -2.72 14.43
C ILE A 55 16.50 -1.19 14.34
N ASN A 56 16.53 -0.51 15.50
CA ASN A 56 16.77 0.94 15.52
C ASN A 56 18.28 1.24 15.49
N ALA A 57 18.89 1.07 14.32
CA ALA A 57 20.30 1.35 14.09
C ALA A 57 20.51 2.18 12.81
N PRO A 58 21.61 2.96 12.73
CA PRO A 58 22.02 3.58 11.48
C PRO A 58 22.14 2.53 10.37
N GLY A 59 21.52 2.79 9.23
CA GLY A 59 21.52 1.88 8.07
C GLY A 59 20.25 1.02 7.92
N SER A 60 19.50 0.75 8.99
CA SER A 60 18.34 -0.15 8.91
C SER A 60 17.26 0.32 7.93
N LEU A 61 17.00 1.62 7.83
CA LEU A 61 16.10 2.17 6.80
C LEU A 61 16.67 2.05 5.38
N ALA A 62 18.00 2.19 5.23
CA ALA A 62 18.65 2.05 3.93
C ALA A 62 18.57 0.60 3.42
N ASP A 63 18.77 -0.38 4.30
CA ASP A 63 18.62 -1.80 3.98
C ASP A 63 17.20 -2.13 3.49
N ILE A 64 16.19 -1.59 4.19
CA ILE A 64 14.79 -1.76 3.81
C ILE A 64 14.51 -1.11 2.45
N ALA A 65 14.95 0.14 2.26
CA ALA A 65 14.78 0.85 1.00
C ALA A 65 15.47 0.13 -0.17
N GLN A 66 16.63 -0.49 0.09
CA GLN A 66 17.34 -1.28 -0.92
C GLN A 66 16.57 -2.53 -1.33
N VAL A 67 15.94 -3.25 -0.37
CA VAL A 67 15.06 -4.39 -0.69
C VAL A 67 13.86 -3.94 -1.52
N VAL A 68 13.24 -2.82 -1.17
CA VAL A 68 12.10 -2.26 -1.93
C VAL A 68 12.52 -1.89 -3.36
N ALA A 69 13.65 -1.20 -3.52
CA ALA A 69 14.21 -0.83 -4.82
C ALA A 69 14.59 -2.05 -5.67
N ALA A 70 15.20 -3.08 -5.07
CA ALA A 70 15.57 -4.33 -5.75
C ALA A 70 14.35 -5.12 -6.27
N ASN A 71 13.17 -4.89 -5.69
CA ASN A 71 11.93 -5.50 -6.16
C ASN A 71 11.20 -4.68 -7.24
N ASP A 72 11.68 -3.49 -7.60
CA ASP A 72 10.96 -2.54 -8.48
C ASP A 72 9.60 -2.10 -7.89
N ALA A 73 9.57 -1.89 -6.57
CA ALA A 73 8.44 -1.26 -5.89
C ALA A 73 8.73 0.23 -5.61
N ASN A 74 7.71 1.08 -5.74
CA ASN A 74 7.82 2.49 -5.36
C ASN A 74 7.38 2.68 -3.90
N ILE A 75 8.01 3.62 -3.19
CA ILE A 75 7.58 4.05 -1.86
C ILE A 75 6.81 5.36 -2.03
N HIS A 76 5.51 5.34 -1.72
CA HIS A 76 4.68 6.53 -1.77
C HIS A 76 4.82 7.35 -0.48
N THR A 77 4.70 6.69 0.67
CA THR A 77 4.79 7.31 1.99
C THR A 77 5.49 6.35 2.96
N LEU A 78 6.26 6.91 3.89
CA LEU A 78 6.82 6.19 5.02
C LEU A 78 6.59 7.00 6.30
N SER A 79 6.15 6.33 7.36
CA SER A 79 6.02 6.92 8.69
C SER A 79 6.55 5.99 9.77
N MET A 80 7.28 6.55 10.73
CA MET A 80 7.68 5.84 11.95
C MET A 80 6.52 5.93 12.94
N VAL A 81 5.88 4.79 13.23
CA VAL A 81 4.70 4.72 14.10
C VAL A 81 5.10 4.52 15.55
N ARG A 82 6.16 3.74 15.78
CA ARG A 82 6.70 3.48 17.11
C ARG A 82 8.21 3.40 17.02
N THR A 83 8.90 4.12 17.89
CA THR A 83 10.37 4.07 17.98
C THR A 83 10.77 3.86 19.43
N ALA A 84 11.64 2.88 19.64
CA ALA A 84 12.26 2.54 20.90
C ALA A 84 13.78 2.44 20.70
N PRO A 85 14.60 2.36 21.76
CA PRO A 85 16.05 2.30 21.63
C PRO A 85 16.56 1.10 20.81
N ASP A 86 15.81 0.00 20.78
CA ASP A 86 16.17 -1.28 20.16
C ASP A 86 15.42 -1.57 18.84
N PHE A 87 14.25 -0.95 18.62
CA PHE A 87 13.47 -1.17 17.40
C PHE A 87 12.71 0.06 16.92
N THR A 88 12.36 0.06 15.65
CA THR A 88 11.41 1.00 15.04
C THR A 88 10.36 0.23 14.23
N GLU A 89 9.09 0.60 14.40
CA GLU A 89 7.98 0.14 13.59
C GLU A 89 7.61 1.23 12.58
N MET A 90 7.62 0.87 11.31
CA MET A 90 7.34 1.75 10.18
C MET A 90 6.10 1.28 9.45
N LEU A 91 5.24 2.22 9.07
CA LEU A 91 4.22 2.01 8.05
C LEU A 91 4.74 2.53 6.73
N ILE A 92 4.68 1.68 5.71
CA ILE A 92 5.17 1.98 4.37
C ILE A 92 4.04 1.75 3.39
N ASP A 93 3.69 2.80 2.64
CA ASP A 93 2.80 2.74 1.50
C ASP A 93 3.65 2.51 0.24
N LEU A 94 3.39 1.38 -0.41
CA LEU A 94 4.12 0.89 -1.56
C LEU A 94 3.21 0.84 -2.79
N GLU A 95 3.81 0.93 -3.97
CA GLU A 95 3.15 0.63 -5.23
C GLU A 95 3.77 -0.63 -5.85
N VAL A 96 2.95 -1.66 -6.06
CA VAL A 96 3.35 -3.00 -6.51
C VAL A 96 2.59 -3.42 -7.75
N TRP A 97 3.16 -4.34 -8.53
CA TRP A 97 2.55 -4.81 -9.77
C TRP A 97 1.35 -5.74 -9.55
N ASP A 98 1.43 -6.61 -8.55
CA ASP A 98 0.38 -7.56 -8.19
C ASP A 98 0.63 -8.13 -6.78
N LEU A 99 -0.25 -9.04 -6.34
CA LEU A 99 -0.12 -9.71 -5.05
C LEU A 99 1.13 -10.59 -4.95
N LYS A 100 1.57 -11.21 -6.05
CA LYS A 100 2.75 -12.09 -6.08
C LYS A 100 4.02 -11.27 -5.86
N HIS A 101 4.09 -10.10 -6.48
CA HIS A 101 5.14 -9.11 -6.27
C HIS A 101 5.16 -8.66 -4.80
N LEU A 102 4.03 -8.26 -4.23
CA LEU A 102 3.97 -7.87 -2.81
C LEU A 102 4.47 -8.97 -1.87
N ASN A 103 4.02 -10.22 -2.09
CA ASN A 103 4.43 -11.34 -1.25
C ASN A 103 5.94 -11.61 -1.36
N ARG A 104 6.52 -11.51 -2.56
CA ARG A 104 7.98 -11.62 -2.75
C ARG A 104 8.73 -10.53 -1.99
N LEU A 105 8.27 -9.28 -2.09
CA LEU A 105 8.87 -8.15 -1.38
C LEU A 105 8.81 -8.36 0.14
N LEU A 106 7.66 -8.81 0.67
CA LEU A 106 7.51 -9.11 2.10
C LEU A 106 8.43 -10.24 2.57
N SER A 107 8.59 -11.31 1.80
CA SER A 107 9.54 -12.38 2.11
C SER A 107 10.97 -11.85 2.17
N GLN A 108 11.40 -11.07 1.17
CA GLN A 108 12.76 -10.52 1.14
C GLN A 108 13.02 -9.49 2.25
N LEU A 109 11.98 -8.73 2.65
CA LEU A 109 12.08 -7.87 3.82
C LEU A 109 12.33 -8.70 5.08
N LYS A 110 11.61 -9.81 5.28
CA LYS A 110 11.81 -10.70 6.44
C LYS A 110 13.18 -11.39 6.46
N ASP A 111 13.76 -11.64 5.29
CA ASP A 111 15.08 -12.25 5.17
C ASP A 111 16.22 -11.25 5.44
N ASN A 112 15.92 -9.95 5.52
CA ASN A 112 16.90 -8.91 5.81
C ASN A 112 17.24 -8.88 7.32
N SER A 113 18.52 -8.88 7.66
CA SER A 113 19.00 -8.88 9.06
C SER A 113 18.56 -7.68 9.89
N SER A 114 18.25 -6.56 9.24
CA SER A 114 17.77 -5.34 9.90
C SER A 114 16.27 -5.38 10.21
N VAL A 115 15.53 -6.38 9.71
CA VAL A 115 14.08 -6.50 9.84
C VAL A 115 13.72 -7.65 10.78
N SER A 116 12.91 -7.36 11.79
CA SER A 116 12.40 -8.36 12.74
C SER A 116 11.03 -8.91 12.33
N ASP A 117 10.19 -8.09 11.71
CA ASP A 117 8.90 -8.52 11.15
C ASP A 117 8.51 -7.62 9.97
N ALA A 118 7.79 -8.18 9.00
CA ALA A 118 7.20 -7.43 7.90
C ALA A 118 5.85 -8.06 7.52
N ARG A 119 4.78 -7.29 7.57
CA ARG A 119 3.43 -7.79 7.28
C ARG A 119 2.60 -6.80 6.51
N ARG A 120 1.72 -7.32 5.66
CA ARG A 120 0.69 -6.51 5.04
C ARG A 120 -0.28 -6.01 6.13
N VAL A 121 -0.67 -4.75 6.03
CA VAL A 121 -1.75 -4.20 6.85
C VAL A 121 -3.07 -4.46 6.11
N ASN A 122 -3.93 -5.27 6.71
CA ASN A 122 -5.30 -5.44 6.25
C ASN A 122 -6.16 -4.40 6.98
N GLY A 123 -6.79 -3.52 6.21
CA GLY A 123 -7.83 -2.61 6.71
C GLY A 123 -9.18 -3.30 6.83
#